data_AF-W1QD75-F1
#
_entry.id   AF-W1QD75-F1
#
_cell.length_a   1.000
_cell.length_b   1.000
_cell.length_c   1.000
_cell.angle_alpha   90.00
_cell.angle_beta   90.00
_cell.angle_gamma   90.00
#
_symmetry.space_group_name_H-M   'P 1'
#
loop_
_entity.id
_entity.type
_entity.pdbx_description
1 polymer ?
#
loop_
_entity_poly.entity_id
_entity_poly.type
_entity_poly.pdbx_seq_one_letter_code
_entity_poly.pdbx_strand_id
1 'polypeptide(L)'
;MSSKQLDKMVDSILLSREYHSLAPEEIISHKTTGMKSRLKFSDDSHREKVWSPEMVFYYLNLLFDEYKTGTRFVLFKSRDSYGPKTRHPELTFHPFLWAGDWHLAVGFHESQKIVLVNCSESQPESDVGFPLRSVLKIEDFVIYFGHKVNKSTLKKPYRVTNFIEPLCPINAINLLSLVFTFCVSPTHLKEMFISPNPELRTFDVSEFYEEIKNFDRFGNARQILGNSLMNRLVEKSKTKPELDPVIIAKFDPETADFSKYFPVKTAKHFLDSINAQADQLPEDADVFDEVVEMIEGWCHVENHTGFDNWSMLFREITVGCYNSRSKIEFDEEEFQEVLLSADHRSQVFPLVLENGSSYLINADRTEDQLVVNVLEISFKSRGAKDVCRPFAVRRLIEMYGWHNRRLVNKINMDKYSVQGSKLYHVLSGFIYFIHYFIYHGKFDVHFKPDQMDIDSHSIVFQSMMHKIVAKDKPGVIEDYARLIRYIEV
;
A
#
# COMPACT_ATOMS: atom_id res chain seq x y z
N MET A 1 3.58 -24.06 -7.08
CA MET A 1 4.16 -23.08 -6.14
C MET A 1 4.39 -23.78 -4.81
N SER A 2 5.56 -23.62 -4.19
CA SER A 2 5.81 -24.26 -2.88
C SER A 2 5.03 -23.54 -1.77
N SER A 3 4.80 -24.22 -0.64
CA SER A 3 4.16 -23.59 0.53
C SER A 3 4.91 -22.33 1.00
N LYS A 4 6.26 -22.36 0.95
CA LYS A 4 7.12 -21.23 1.32
C LYS A 4 6.96 -20.03 0.38
N GLN A 5 6.89 -20.29 -0.94
CA GLN A 5 6.61 -19.23 -1.93
C GLN A 5 5.20 -18.65 -1.76
N LEU A 6 4.22 -19.49 -1.43
CA LEU A 6 2.87 -19.04 -1.10
C LEU A 6 2.86 -18.14 0.14
N ASP A 7 3.59 -18.52 1.18
CA ASP A 7 3.70 -17.70 2.40
C ASP A 7 4.33 -16.34 2.13
N LYS A 8 5.42 -16.27 1.36
CA LYS A 8 6.06 -15.01 0.97
C LYS A 8 5.14 -14.13 0.12
N MET A 9 4.40 -14.72 -0.81
CA MET A 9 3.43 -14.00 -1.62
C MET A 9 2.32 -13.41 -0.74
N VAL A 10 1.82 -14.20 0.22
CA VAL A 10 0.84 -13.74 1.20
C VAL A 10 1.41 -12.58 2.01
N ASP A 11 2.63 -12.70 2.54
CA ASP A 11 3.27 -11.65 3.34
C ASP A 11 3.46 -10.36 2.54
N SER A 12 3.96 -10.45 1.31
CA SER A 12 4.10 -9.30 0.42
C SER A 12 2.75 -8.60 0.18
N ILE A 13 1.69 -9.35 -0.12
CA ILE A 13 0.33 -8.80 -0.29
C ILE A 13 -0.19 -8.18 1.01
N LEU A 14 0.02 -8.82 2.17
CA LEU A 14 -0.39 -8.30 3.48
C LEU A 14 0.38 -7.03 3.86
N LEU A 15 1.67 -6.93 3.55
CA LEU A 15 2.47 -5.73 3.78
C LEU A 15 1.98 -4.58 2.89
N SER A 16 1.75 -4.84 1.59
CA SER A 16 1.11 -3.84 0.72
C SER A 16 -0.26 -3.41 1.26
N ARG A 17 -1.00 -4.30 1.93
CA ARG A 17 -2.30 -4.00 2.57
C ARG A 17 -2.17 -3.08 3.79
N GLU A 18 -1.15 -3.26 4.63
CA GLU A 18 -0.90 -2.46 5.84
C GLU A 18 -0.56 -1.00 5.50
N TYR A 19 0.11 -0.76 4.37
CA TYR A 19 0.45 0.59 3.92
C TYR A 19 -0.59 1.12 2.93
N HIS A 20 -1.71 1.62 3.47
CA HIS A 20 -2.95 1.99 2.77
C HIS A 20 -2.85 2.86 1.50
N SER A 21 -1.75 3.59 1.28
CA SER A 21 -1.47 4.34 0.05
C SER A 21 -1.02 3.47 -1.12
N LEU A 22 -0.54 2.25 -0.84
CA LEU A 22 0.05 1.31 -1.79
C LEU A 22 -0.79 0.02 -1.94
N ALA A 23 -1.84 -0.14 -1.13
CA ALA A 23 -2.70 -1.32 -1.18
C ALA A 23 -3.41 -1.44 -2.54
N PRO A 24 -3.33 -2.60 -3.22
CA PRO A 24 -4.03 -2.78 -4.49
C PRO A 24 -5.54 -2.62 -4.30
N GLU A 25 -6.19 -1.97 -5.27
CA GLU A 25 -7.66 -1.87 -5.33
C GLU A 25 -8.21 -3.06 -6.12
N GLU A 26 -9.20 -3.76 -5.56
CA GLU A 26 -10.05 -4.66 -6.30
C GLU A 26 -11.20 -3.86 -6.92
N ILE A 27 -11.24 -3.81 -8.25
CA ILE A 27 -12.29 -3.12 -9.00
C ILE A 27 -13.33 -4.14 -9.46
N ILE A 28 -14.48 -4.12 -8.82
CA ILE A 28 -15.60 -5.03 -9.11
C ILE A 28 -16.66 -4.28 -9.91
N SER A 29 -17.01 -4.80 -11.08
CA SER A 29 -18.09 -4.23 -11.91
C SER A 29 -19.38 -5.01 -11.67
N HIS A 30 -20.40 -4.32 -11.16
CA HIS A 30 -21.68 -4.93 -10.82
C HIS A 30 -22.60 -5.04 -12.02
N LYS A 31 -23.24 -6.21 -12.19
CA LYS A 31 -23.99 -6.55 -13.40
C LYS A 31 -25.23 -5.69 -13.57
N THR A 32 -25.93 -5.45 -12.47
CA THR A 32 -27.25 -4.82 -12.44
C THR A 32 -27.17 -3.32 -12.51
N THR A 33 -26.24 -2.72 -11.77
CA THR A 33 -26.11 -1.26 -11.70
C THR A 33 -25.12 -0.71 -12.72
N GLY A 34 -24.17 -1.53 -13.19
CA GLY A 34 -23.03 -1.08 -13.98
C GLY A 34 -22.02 -0.25 -13.18
N MET A 35 -22.22 -0.11 -11.86
CA MET A 35 -21.31 0.64 -11.00
C MET A 35 -20.05 -0.18 -10.71
N LYS A 36 -18.93 0.52 -10.52
CA LYS A 36 -17.67 -0.07 -10.12
C LYS A 36 -17.44 0.18 -8.63
N SER A 37 -17.38 -0.89 -7.86
CA SER A 37 -16.93 -0.86 -6.46
C SER A 37 -15.42 -1.01 -6.44
N ARG A 38 -14.74 -0.10 -5.74
CA ARG A 38 -13.28 -0.15 -5.55
C ARG A 38 -13.04 -0.51 -4.10
N LEU A 39 -12.72 -1.77 -3.84
CA LEU A 39 -12.45 -2.26 -2.50
C LEU A 39 -10.94 -2.34 -2.30
N LYS A 40 -10.43 -1.79 -1.21
CA LYS A 40 -9.06 -2.09 -0.81
C LYS A 40 -9.03 -3.49 -0.21
N PHE A 41 -8.02 -4.30 -0.54
CA PHE A 41 -7.86 -5.60 0.12
C PHE A 41 -7.74 -5.46 1.65
N SER A 42 -7.23 -4.33 2.17
CA SER A 42 -7.17 -4.04 3.61
C SER A 42 -8.46 -3.52 4.24
N ASP A 43 -9.52 -3.28 3.46
CA ASP A 43 -10.78 -2.80 4.00
C ASP A 43 -11.58 -3.94 4.63
N ASP A 44 -11.36 -4.16 5.93
CA ASP A 44 -12.03 -5.16 6.74
C ASP A 44 -13.24 -4.58 7.50
N SER A 45 -13.69 -3.38 7.13
CA SER A 45 -14.73 -2.63 7.85
C SER A 45 -16.06 -3.37 8.00
N HIS A 46 -16.34 -4.37 7.15
CA HIS A 46 -17.48 -5.29 7.30
C HIS A 46 -17.51 -6.03 8.66
N ARG A 47 -16.37 -6.15 9.34
CA ARG A 47 -16.22 -6.76 10.68
C ARG A 47 -16.33 -5.75 11.82
N GLU A 48 -16.22 -4.47 11.48
CA GLU A 48 -16.29 -3.38 12.44
C GLU A 48 -17.73 -2.93 12.63
N LYS A 49 -17.96 -2.14 13.69
CA LYS A 49 -19.28 -1.55 13.96
C LYS A 49 -19.71 -0.59 12.83
N VAL A 50 -18.76 0.11 12.22
CA VAL A 50 -18.99 1.11 11.18
C VAL A 50 -18.22 0.73 9.92
N TRP A 51 -18.96 0.51 8.84
CA TRP A 51 -18.39 0.11 7.55
C TRP A 51 -17.86 1.32 6.77
N SER A 52 -16.87 1.09 5.90
CA SER A 52 -16.41 2.11 4.94
C SER A 52 -17.50 2.40 3.90
N PRO A 53 -17.49 3.58 3.26
CA PRO A 53 -18.39 3.88 2.15
C PRO A 53 -18.28 2.85 1.02
N GLU A 54 -17.05 2.50 0.63
CA GLU A 54 -16.77 1.54 -0.42
C GLU A 54 -17.42 0.19 -0.13
N MET A 55 -17.33 -0.27 1.13
CA MET A 55 -17.93 -1.53 1.58
C MET A 55 -19.46 -1.48 1.54
N VAL A 56 -20.08 -0.41 2.05
CA VAL A 56 -21.55 -0.27 2.02
C VAL A 56 -22.08 -0.26 0.58
N PHE A 57 -21.45 0.51 -0.30
CA PHE A 57 -21.85 0.55 -1.70
C PHE A 57 -21.64 -0.81 -2.39
N TYR A 58 -20.57 -1.54 -2.07
CA TYR A 58 -20.34 -2.87 -2.61
C TYR A 58 -21.46 -3.85 -2.26
N TYR A 59 -21.81 -3.98 -0.97
CA TYR A 59 -22.87 -4.88 -0.53
C TYR A 59 -24.25 -4.48 -1.08
N LEU A 60 -24.57 -3.19 -1.17
CA LEU A 60 -25.81 -2.72 -1.80
C LEU A 60 -25.90 -3.13 -3.28
N ASN A 61 -24.79 -3.04 -4.01
CA ASN A 61 -24.78 -3.50 -5.39
C ASN A 61 -24.91 -5.02 -5.50
N LEU A 62 -24.31 -5.80 -4.59
CA LEU A 62 -24.51 -7.25 -4.54
C LEU A 62 -25.99 -7.61 -4.31
N LEU A 63 -26.68 -6.92 -3.40
CA LEU A 63 -28.11 -7.13 -3.18
C LEU A 63 -28.92 -6.90 -4.45
N PHE A 64 -28.56 -5.89 -5.24
CA PHE A 64 -29.23 -5.63 -6.52
C PHE A 64 -28.88 -6.67 -7.57
N ASP A 65 -27.67 -7.20 -7.56
CA ASP A 65 -27.25 -8.29 -8.46
C ASP A 65 -27.99 -9.60 -8.16
N GLU A 66 -28.28 -9.89 -6.89
CA GLU A 66 -28.91 -11.15 -6.48
C GLU A 66 -30.43 -11.11 -6.43
N TYR A 67 -31.04 -10.04 -5.88
CA TYR A 67 -32.46 -10.05 -5.49
C TYR A 67 -33.35 -9.12 -6.31
N LYS A 68 -32.87 -8.55 -7.43
CA LYS A 68 -33.68 -7.61 -8.19
C LYS A 68 -34.88 -8.29 -8.86
N THR A 69 -36.08 -8.06 -8.32
CA THR A 69 -37.35 -8.53 -8.89
C THR A 69 -38.13 -7.39 -9.54
N GLY A 70 -38.16 -7.31 -10.88
CA GLY A 70 -39.13 -6.53 -11.69
C GLY A 70 -39.13 -4.99 -11.57
N THR A 71 -38.81 -4.45 -10.40
CA THR A 71 -38.82 -3.02 -10.06
C THR A 71 -37.51 -2.34 -10.47
N ARG A 72 -37.64 -1.09 -10.92
CA ARG A 72 -36.50 -0.28 -11.40
C ARG A 72 -35.85 0.51 -10.26
N PHE A 73 -35.07 -0.18 -9.43
CA PHE A 73 -34.24 0.46 -8.41
C PHE A 73 -33.00 1.14 -9.01
N VAL A 74 -32.56 2.22 -8.37
CA VAL A 74 -31.29 2.92 -8.65
C VAL A 74 -30.52 3.12 -7.35
N LEU A 75 -29.23 2.82 -7.36
CA LEU A 75 -28.29 3.19 -6.32
C LEU A 75 -27.58 4.49 -6.73
N PHE A 76 -27.64 5.51 -5.89
CA PHE A 76 -27.03 6.81 -6.12
C PHE A 76 -25.84 7.01 -5.19
N LYS A 77 -24.66 7.24 -5.78
CA LYS A 77 -23.44 7.63 -5.05
C LYS A 77 -23.17 9.13 -5.21
N SER A 78 -23.27 9.65 -6.43
CA SER A 78 -23.17 11.06 -6.76
C SER A 78 -23.86 11.34 -8.10
N ARG A 79 -23.90 12.62 -8.51
CA ARG A 79 -24.41 13.03 -9.83
C ARG A 79 -23.74 12.29 -10.99
N ASP A 80 -22.44 12.02 -10.87
CA ASP A 80 -21.66 11.33 -11.90
C ASP A 80 -21.64 9.80 -11.72
N SER A 81 -21.96 9.32 -10.51
CA SER A 81 -21.89 7.90 -10.15
C SER A 81 -23.22 7.42 -9.57
N TYR A 82 -24.08 6.87 -10.42
CA TYR A 82 -25.34 6.22 -10.03
C TYR A 82 -25.74 5.16 -11.07
N GLY A 83 -26.46 4.13 -10.66
CA GLY A 83 -26.87 3.04 -11.54
C GLY A 83 -27.91 2.09 -10.95
N PRO A 84 -28.66 1.32 -11.77
CA PRO A 84 -28.65 1.32 -13.24
C PRO A 84 -29.08 2.65 -13.86
N LYS A 85 -28.55 2.97 -15.04
CA LYS A 85 -29.00 4.10 -15.87
C LYS A 85 -30.32 3.74 -16.57
N THR A 86 -31.42 3.78 -15.83
CA THR A 86 -32.78 3.53 -16.35
C THR A 86 -33.48 4.86 -16.69
N ARG A 87 -34.31 4.86 -17.74
CA ARG A 87 -35.07 6.06 -18.17
C ARG A 87 -36.21 6.43 -17.22
N HIS A 88 -36.75 5.44 -16.50
CA HIS A 88 -37.85 5.63 -15.55
C HIS A 88 -37.54 4.82 -14.29
N PRO A 89 -36.65 5.32 -13.41
CA PRO A 89 -36.46 4.74 -12.09
C PRO A 89 -37.73 4.87 -11.26
N GLU A 90 -38.02 3.87 -10.44
CA GLU A 90 -39.16 3.92 -9.51
C GLU A 90 -38.70 4.38 -8.13
N LEU A 91 -37.59 3.82 -7.65
CA LEU A 91 -36.95 4.20 -6.39
C LEU A 91 -35.46 4.43 -6.60
N THR A 92 -34.92 5.46 -5.93
CA THR A 92 -33.49 5.68 -5.82
C THR A 92 -33.06 5.63 -4.37
N PHE A 93 -32.02 4.86 -4.09
CA PHE A 93 -31.42 4.69 -2.77
C PHE A 93 -30.08 5.43 -2.70
N HIS A 94 -29.84 6.11 -1.59
CA HIS A 94 -28.58 6.77 -1.30
C HIS A 94 -28.19 6.57 0.16
N PRO A 95 -27.21 5.71 0.47
CA PRO A 95 -26.68 5.58 1.83
C PRO A 95 -25.85 6.82 2.19
N PHE A 96 -25.99 7.31 3.41
CA PHE A 96 -25.25 8.46 3.91
C PHE A 96 -24.89 8.33 5.40
N LEU A 97 -23.78 8.96 5.81
CA LEU A 97 -23.30 8.93 7.19
C LEU A 97 -23.82 10.11 8.02
N TRP A 98 -24.45 9.83 9.16
CA TRP A 98 -24.83 10.81 10.18
C TRP A 98 -24.50 10.27 11.59
N ALA A 99 -23.97 11.12 12.46
CA ALA A 99 -23.61 10.77 13.84
C ALA A 99 -22.72 9.52 14.02
N GLY A 100 -21.97 9.12 12.98
CA GLY A 100 -21.13 7.92 13.00
C GLY A 100 -21.80 6.66 12.46
N ASP A 101 -23.09 6.71 12.16
CA ASP A 101 -23.88 5.61 11.64
C ASP A 101 -24.31 5.85 10.18
N TRP A 102 -24.62 4.76 9.48
CA TRP A 102 -25.21 4.71 8.15
C TRP A 102 -26.73 4.84 8.19
N HIS A 103 -27.24 5.67 7.29
CA HIS A 103 -28.66 5.95 7.10
C HIS A 103 -28.99 5.91 5.62
N LEU A 104 -30.29 5.90 5.30
CA LEU A 104 -30.75 5.74 3.92
C LEU A 104 -31.64 6.91 3.50
N ALA A 105 -31.31 7.54 2.38
CA ALA A 105 -32.24 8.40 1.66
C ALA A 105 -32.92 7.58 0.57
N VAL A 106 -34.24 7.63 0.53
CA VAL A 106 -35.07 6.93 -0.46
C VAL A 106 -35.86 7.97 -1.24
N GLY A 107 -35.64 8.01 -2.54
CA GLY A 107 -36.33 8.90 -3.46
C GLY A 107 -37.37 8.14 -4.28
N PHE A 108 -38.61 8.62 -4.23
CA PHE A 108 -39.76 8.03 -4.88
C PHE A 108 -40.13 8.86 -6.12
N HIS A 109 -39.86 8.33 -7.31
CA HIS A 109 -39.99 9.09 -8.56
C HIS A 109 -41.45 9.41 -8.92
N GLU A 110 -42.39 8.48 -8.69
CA GLU A 110 -43.80 8.71 -9.00
C GLU A 110 -44.41 9.85 -8.18
N SER A 111 -44.02 9.94 -6.90
CA SER A 111 -44.55 10.96 -5.98
C SER A 111 -43.67 12.20 -5.87
N GLN A 112 -42.48 12.19 -6.48
CA GLN A 112 -41.44 13.22 -6.31
C GLN A 112 -41.21 13.54 -4.82
N LYS A 113 -41.02 12.50 -4.02
CA LYS A 113 -40.77 12.61 -2.56
C LYS A 113 -39.42 12.00 -2.21
N ILE A 114 -38.73 12.63 -1.26
CA ILE A 114 -37.56 12.05 -0.59
C ILE A 114 -37.96 11.72 0.84
N VAL A 115 -37.68 10.50 1.27
CA VAL A 115 -37.78 10.07 2.66
C VAL A 115 -36.38 9.80 3.18
N LEU A 116 -36.07 10.37 4.34
CA LEU A 116 -34.83 10.09 5.05
C LEU A 116 -35.12 9.12 6.19
N VAL A 117 -34.36 8.04 6.21
CA VAL A 117 -34.62 6.88 7.04
C VAL A 117 -33.49 6.68 8.04
N ASN A 118 -33.82 6.77 9.32
CA ASN A 118 -32.89 6.51 10.41
C ASN A 118 -32.79 5.00 10.69
N CYS A 119 -31.59 4.45 10.47
CA CYS A 119 -31.27 3.03 10.65
C CYS A 119 -30.51 2.73 11.97
N SER A 120 -30.31 3.73 12.84
CA SER A 120 -29.61 3.53 14.13
C SER A 120 -30.53 2.91 15.19
N GLU A 121 -29.93 2.12 16.09
CA GLU A 121 -30.63 1.50 17.24
C GLU A 121 -30.94 2.50 18.35
N SER A 122 -30.08 3.52 18.55
CA SER A 122 -30.25 4.48 19.63
C SER A 122 -31.44 5.40 19.35
N GLN A 123 -32.40 5.44 20.27
CA GLN A 123 -33.41 6.49 20.31
C GLN A 123 -32.71 7.77 20.79
N PRO A 124 -32.45 8.79 19.95
CA PRO A 124 -32.19 10.10 20.53
C PRO A 124 -33.44 10.48 21.32
N GLU A 125 -33.24 10.96 22.54
CA GLU A 125 -34.28 11.34 23.53
C GLU A 125 -35.24 12.46 23.05
N SER A 126 -35.19 12.83 21.77
CA SER A 126 -36.16 13.74 21.15
C SER A 126 -36.17 13.58 19.63
N ASP A 127 -37.22 14.12 19.01
CA ASP A 127 -37.45 14.31 17.56
C ASP A 127 -36.37 15.21 16.89
N VAL A 128 -35.08 14.93 17.11
CA VAL A 128 -33.97 15.70 16.53
C VAL A 128 -33.89 15.35 15.03
N GLY A 129 -34.28 16.32 14.19
CA GLY A 129 -34.12 16.24 12.74
C GLY A 129 -32.66 16.06 12.32
N PHE A 130 -32.42 15.65 11.07
CA PHE A 130 -31.05 15.57 10.55
C PHE A 130 -30.39 16.97 10.56
N PRO A 131 -29.19 17.12 11.16
CA PRO A 131 -28.50 18.41 11.22
C PRO A 131 -28.07 18.85 9.81
N LEU A 132 -27.94 20.17 9.61
CA LEU A 132 -27.61 20.76 8.30
C LEU A 132 -26.33 20.18 7.67
N ARG A 133 -25.35 19.75 8.47
CA ARG A 133 -24.12 19.10 7.96
C ARG A 133 -24.39 17.76 7.27
N SER A 134 -25.39 17.00 7.70
CA SER A 134 -25.81 15.77 7.02
C SER A 134 -26.50 16.07 5.70
N VAL A 135 -27.17 17.21 5.61
CA VAL A 135 -27.87 17.68 4.40
C VAL A 135 -26.89 18.00 3.29
N LEU A 136 -25.78 18.64 3.61
CA LEU A 136 -24.69 18.90 2.65
C LEU A 136 -24.11 17.59 2.08
N LYS A 137 -24.18 16.47 2.81
CA LYS A 137 -23.75 15.17 2.31
C LYS A 137 -24.73 14.51 1.34
N ILE A 138 -26.00 14.90 1.37
CA ILE A 138 -27.06 14.38 0.47
C ILE A 138 -27.54 15.44 -0.53
N GLU A 139 -26.86 16.58 -0.63
CA GLU A 139 -27.27 17.72 -1.46
C GLU A 139 -27.42 17.32 -2.93
N ASP A 140 -26.43 16.59 -3.46
CA ASP A 140 -26.48 16.06 -4.83
C ASP A 140 -27.70 15.16 -5.08
N PHE A 141 -28.10 14.39 -4.07
CA PHE A 141 -29.28 13.53 -4.14
C PHE A 141 -30.58 14.34 -4.14
N VAL A 142 -30.65 15.38 -3.30
CA VAL A 142 -31.81 16.30 -3.25
C VAL A 142 -31.96 17.06 -4.58
N ILE A 143 -30.85 17.54 -5.13
CA ILE A 143 -30.80 18.23 -6.43
C ILE A 143 -31.16 17.26 -7.56
N TYR A 144 -30.71 16.01 -7.49
CA TYR A 144 -31.05 14.98 -8.48
C TYR A 144 -32.56 14.75 -8.62
N PHE A 145 -33.33 14.90 -7.53
CA PHE A 145 -34.80 14.85 -7.53
C PHE A 145 -35.48 16.21 -7.78
N GLY A 146 -34.72 17.26 -8.13
CA GLY A 146 -35.28 18.58 -8.44
C GLY A 146 -35.81 19.36 -7.24
N HIS A 147 -35.44 18.95 -6.01
CA HIS A 147 -35.82 19.67 -4.80
C HIS A 147 -34.78 20.73 -4.42
N LYS A 148 -35.23 21.75 -3.68
CA LYS A 148 -34.34 22.72 -3.04
C LYS A 148 -34.04 22.30 -1.61
N VAL A 149 -32.78 22.42 -1.21
CA VAL A 149 -32.37 22.21 0.18
C VAL A 149 -33.01 23.29 1.05
N ASN A 150 -33.91 22.90 1.97
CA ASN A 150 -34.48 23.81 2.96
C ASN A 150 -34.44 23.16 4.37
N LYS A 151 -34.37 23.99 5.43
CA LYS A 151 -34.28 23.51 6.82
C LYS A 151 -35.56 22.84 7.33
N SER A 152 -36.72 23.12 6.74
CA SER A 152 -38.02 22.58 7.17
C SER A 152 -38.32 21.17 6.65
N THR A 153 -37.72 20.75 5.53
CA THR A 153 -37.85 19.42 4.91
C THR A 153 -37.23 18.29 5.76
N LEU A 154 -36.51 18.64 6.83
CA LEU A 154 -35.68 17.74 7.64
C LEU A 154 -36.30 17.42 9.01
N LYS A 155 -37.54 17.86 9.22
CA LYS A 155 -38.22 17.68 10.51
C LYS A 155 -38.75 16.25 10.60
N LYS A 156 -38.23 15.51 11.59
CA LYS A 156 -38.61 14.14 11.99
C LYS A 156 -38.23 13.05 10.97
N PRO A 157 -37.04 12.44 11.10
CA PRO A 157 -36.64 11.34 10.23
C PRO A 157 -37.53 10.11 10.46
N TYR A 158 -37.81 9.36 9.39
CA TYR A 158 -38.58 8.13 9.51
C TYR A 158 -37.73 7.04 10.18
N ARG A 159 -38.22 6.39 11.23
CA ARG A 159 -37.46 5.38 12.00
C ARG A 159 -37.82 3.97 11.55
N VAL A 160 -36.80 3.15 11.28
CA VAL A 160 -36.96 1.78 10.76
C VAL A 160 -37.38 0.77 11.81
N THR A 161 -37.02 1.00 13.07
CA THR A 161 -37.30 0.11 14.22
C THR A 161 -38.78 -0.26 14.38
N ASN A 162 -39.69 0.49 13.75
CA ASN A 162 -41.12 0.26 13.79
C ASN A 162 -41.60 -0.82 12.81
N PHE A 163 -40.81 -1.21 11.81
CA PHE A 163 -41.22 -2.12 10.71
C PHE A 163 -40.23 -3.23 10.43
N ILE A 164 -38.95 -2.98 10.72
CA ILE A 164 -37.87 -3.95 10.62
C ILE A 164 -37.12 -3.85 11.94
N GLU A 165 -37.18 -4.91 12.74
CA GLU A 165 -36.39 -4.98 13.95
C GLU A 165 -34.89 -5.01 13.59
N PRO A 166 -34.04 -4.25 14.30
CA PRO A 166 -32.60 -4.32 14.09
C PRO A 166 -32.11 -5.77 14.19
N LEU A 167 -31.43 -6.25 13.14
CA LEU A 167 -30.94 -7.62 13.07
C LEU A 167 -29.71 -7.82 13.94
N CYS A 168 -28.86 -6.79 14.05
CA CYS A 168 -27.67 -6.81 14.87
C CYS A 168 -27.15 -5.38 15.18
N PRO A 169 -26.20 -5.25 16.13
CA PRO A 169 -25.59 -3.97 16.49
C PRO A 169 -24.79 -3.27 15.38
N ILE A 170 -24.57 -3.94 14.24
CA ILE A 170 -23.88 -3.38 13.08
C ILE A 170 -24.90 -2.63 12.23
N ASN A 171 -24.93 -1.30 12.37
CA ASN A 171 -25.93 -0.45 11.74
C ASN A 171 -25.94 -0.54 10.19
N ALA A 172 -24.80 -0.80 9.56
CA ALA A 172 -24.75 -1.02 8.10
C ALA A 172 -25.60 -2.23 7.66
N ILE A 173 -25.65 -3.30 8.46
CA ILE A 173 -26.49 -4.48 8.17
C ILE A 173 -27.98 -4.12 8.26
N ASN A 174 -28.35 -3.27 9.22
CA ASN A 174 -29.73 -2.78 9.35
C ASN A 174 -30.14 -1.88 8.16
N LEU A 175 -29.20 -1.13 7.58
CA LEU A 175 -29.44 -0.41 6.32
C LEU A 175 -29.65 -1.39 5.14
N LEU A 176 -28.80 -2.41 5.04
CA LEU A 176 -28.87 -3.42 3.97
C LEU A 176 -30.19 -4.19 4.01
N SER A 177 -30.70 -4.53 5.20
CA SER A 177 -31.97 -5.27 5.36
C SER A 177 -33.17 -4.45 4.91
N LEU A 178 -33.16 -3.14 5.12
CA LEU A 178 -34.17 -2.25 4.57
C LEU A 178 -34.18 -2.29 3.04
N VAL A 179 -33.01 -2.17 2.41
CA VAL A 179 -32.88 -2.20 0.94
C VAL A 179 -33.28 -3.56 0.38
N PHE A 180 -32.87 -4.65 1.04
CA PHE A 180 -33.32 -6.00 0.70
C PHE A 180 -34.84 -6.13 0.75
N THR A 181 -35.48 -5.61 1.79
CA THR A 181 -36.95 -5.65 1.92
C THR A 181 -37.62 -4.93 0.74
N PHE A 182 -37.05 -3.82 0.26
CA PHE A 182 -37.53 -3.17 -0.97
C PHE A 182 -37.33 -4.06 -2.21
N CYS A 183 -36.25 -4.84 -2.27
CA CYS A 183 -36.02 -5.77 -3.36
C CYS A 183 -37.07 -6.89 -3.40
N VAL A 184 -37.40 -7.51 -2.27
CA VAL A 184 -38.39 -8.62 -2.22
C VAL A 184 -39.86 -8.17 -2.18
N SER A 185 -40.16 -6.98 -1.65
CA SER A 185 -41.54 -6.49 -1.51
C SER A 185 -41.70 -5.00 -1.85
N PRO A 186 -41.40 -4.59 -3.10
CA PRO A 186 -41.37 -3.19 -3.49
C PRO A 186 -42.72 -2.49 -3.37
N THR A 187 -43.82 -3.16 -3.71
CA THR A 187 -45.17 -2.58 -3.71
C THR A 187 -45.62 -2.21 -2.30
N HIS A 188 -45.48 -3.14 -1.34
CA HIS A 188 -45.92 -2.93 0.04
C HIS A 188 -45.13 -1.81 0.73
N LEU A 189 -43.81 -1.76 0.57
CA LEU A 189 -43.02 -0.69 1.18
C LEU A 189 -43.33 0.67 0.53
N LYS A 190 -43.51 0.75 -0.79
CA LYS A 190 -43.92 2.00 -1.44
C LYS A 190 -45.24 2.53 -0.88
N GLU A 191 -46.24 1.66 -0.75
CA GLU A 191 -47.53 2.00 -0.16
C GLU A 191 -47.37 2.48 1.29
N MET A 192 -46.53 1.84 2.09
CA MET A 192 -46.26 2.26 3.47
C MET A 192 -45.56 3.62 3.57
N PHE A 193 -44.62 3.94 2.68
CA PHE A 193 -43.86 5.20 2.73
C PHE A 193 -44.61 6.41 2.12
N ILE A 194 -45.57 6.16 1.23
CA ILE A 194 -46.27 7.22 0.48
C ILE A 194 -47.73 7.38 0.93
N SER A 195 -48.38 6.34 1.48
CA SER A 195 -49.79 6.36 1.87
C SER A 195 -50.05 7.34 3.03
N PRO A 196 -51.15 8.10 2.99
CA PRO A 196 -51.57 8.96 4.10
C PRO A 196 -51.98 8.19 5.36
N ASN A 197 -52.39 6.91 5.22
CA ASN A 197 -52.71 5.99 6.31
C ASN A 197 -52.03 4.65 6.05
N PRO A 198 -50.74 4.51 6.40
CA PRO A 198 -50.01 3.29 6.14
C PRO A 198 -50.49 2.15 7.05
N GLU A 199 -50.83 1.01 6.48
CA GLU A 199 -50.98 -0.23 7.25
C GLU A 199 -49.59 -0.70 7.67
N LEU A 200 -49.31 -0.62 8.97
CA LEU A 200 -48.02 -0.97 9.53
C LEU A 200 -47.90 -2.50 9.62
N ARG A 201 -47.10 -3.09 8.72
CA ARG A 201 -46.72 -4.50 8.78
C ARG A 201 -45.24 -4.63 9.12
N THR A 202 -44.92 -5.50 10.08
CA THR A 202 -43.54 -5.90 10.38
C THR A 202 -43.06 -6.89 9.33
N PHE A 203 -41.86 -6.67 8.79
CA PHE A 203 -41.21 -7.57 7.84
C PHE A 203 -40.28 -8.50 8.60
N ASP A 204 -40.42 -9.80 8.34
CA ASP A 204 -39.46 -10.80 8.81
C ASP A 204 -38.27 -10.82 7.85
N VAL A 205 -37.11 -10.41 8.35
CA VAL A 205 -35.83 -10.40 7.63
C VAL A 205 -34.80 -11.27 8.36
N SER A 206 -35.23 -12.17 9.25
CA SER A 206 -34.35 -13.02 10.04
C SER A 206 -33.46 -13.91 9.16
N GLU A 207 -34.00 -14.46 8.07
CA GLU A 207 -33.25 -15.28 7.11
C GLU A 207 -32.17 -14.49 6.36
N PHE A 208 -32.41 -13.20 6.10
CA PHE A 208 -31.49 -12.34 5.37
C PHE A 208 -30.18 -12.08 6.14
N TYR A 209 -30.23 -12.09 7.47
CA TYR A 209 -29.02 -11.91 8.28
C TYR A 209 -28.01 -13.03 8.04
N GLU A 210 -28.48 -14.28 7.96
CA GLU A 210 -27.62 -15.44 7.69
C GLU A 210 -27.12 -15.43 6.24
N GLU A 211 -27.92 -14.97 5.27
CA GLU A 211 -27.46 -14.78 3.89
C GLU A 211 -26.33 -13.74 3.78
N ILE A 212 -26.47 -12.57 4.42
CA ILE A 212 -25.41 -11.54 4.41
C ILE A 212 -24.11 -12.04 5.03
N LYS A 213 -24.18 -12.84 6.10
CA LYS A 213 -22.96 -13.44 6.70
C LYS A 213 -22.24 -14.36 5.72
N ASN A 214 -22.96 -14.97 4.80
CA ASN A 214 -22.44 -15.87 3.79
C ASN A 214 -21.94 -15.15 2.52
N PHE A 215 -22.17 -13.84 2.39
CA PHE A 215 -21.59 -13.07 1.30
C PHE A 215 -20.07 -13.07 1.42
N ASP A 216 -19.43 -13.83 0.53
CA ASP A 216 -17.98 -13.86 0.46
C ASP A 216 -17.49 -12.58 -0.20
N ARG A 217 -17.08 -11.59 0.61
CA ARG A 217 -16.44 -10.36 0.09
C ARG A 217 -15.24 -10.65 -0.82
N PHE A 218 -14.62 -11.82 -0.66
CA PHE A 218 -13.49 -12.26 -1.46
C PHE A 218 -13.91 -13.15 -2.63
N GLY A 219 -15.20 -13.33 -2.91
CA GLY A 219 -15.67 -14.26 -3.94
C GLY A 219 -15.04 -13.98 -5.30
N ASN A 220 -14.89 -12.71 -5.66
CA ASN A 220 -14.20 -12.30 -6.89
C ASN A 220 -12.66 -12.47 -6.78
N ALA A 221 -12.03 -12.03 -5.68
CA ALA A 221 -10.62 -12.29 -5.42
C ALA A 221 -10.27 -13.79 -5.43
N ARG A 222 -11.15 -14.67 -4.95
CA ARG A 222 -10.99 -16.14 -4.98
C ARG A 222 -11.09 -16.70 -6.38
N GLN A 223 -11.95 -16.13 -7.24
CA GLN A 223 -11.99 -16.51 -8.65
C GLN A 223 -10.68 -16.16 -9.37
N ILE A 224 -10.06 -15.04 -9.02
CA ILE A 224 -8.83 -14.56 -9.67
C ILE A 224 -7.57 -15.23 -9.08
N LEU A 225 -7.45 -15.23 -7.75
CA LEU A 225 -6.25 -15.63 -7.01
C LEU A 225 -6.29 -17.08 -6.51
N GLY A 226 -7.47 -17.71 -6.53
CA GLY A 226 -7.70 -19.06 -6.05
C GLY A 226 -7.98 -19.14 -4.54
N ASN A 227 -8.76 -20.14 -4.15
CA ASN A 227 -9.17 -20.38 -2.76
C ASN A 227 -7.99 -20.57 -1.79
N SER A 228 -6.92 -21.24 -2.24
CA SER A 228 -5.75 -21.54 -1.40
C SER A 228 -5.00 -20.28 -0.98
N LEU A 229 -4.76 -19.34 -1.89
CA LEU A 229 -4.07 -18.09 -1.56
C LEU A 229 -4.94 -17.21 -0.66
N MET A 230 -6.24 -17.10 -0.99
CA MET A 230 -7.17 -16.28 -0.23
C MET A 230 -7.42 -16.79 1.19
N ASN A 231 -7.58 -18.10 1.40
CA ASN A 231 -7.71 -18.64 2.75
C ASN A 231 -6.47 -18.32 3.60
N ARG A 232 -5.28 -18.50 3.01
CA ARG A 232 -4.02 -18.24 3.70
C ARG A 232 -3.80 -16.75 3.99
N LEU A 233 -4.24 -15.86 3.09
CA LEU A 233 -4.30 -14.41 3.31
C LEU A 233 -5.20 -14.04 4.49
N VAL A 234 -6.38 -14.66 4.58
CA VAL A 234 -7.36 -14.40 5.67
C VAL A 234 -6.88 -14.95 7.00
N GLU A 235 -6.19 -16.09 7.01
CA GLU A 235 -5.60 -16.67 8.21
C GLU A 235 -4.44 -15.82 8.71
N LYS A 236 -3.45 -15.52 7.86
CA LYS A 236 -2.30 -14.68 8.25
C LYS A 236 -2.70 -13.26 8.64
N SER A 237 -3.74 -12.66 8.04
CA SER A 237 -4.18 -11.32 8.44
C SER A 237 -4.77 -11.24 9.85
N LYS A 238 -5.08 -12.37 10.49
CA LYS A 238 -5.55 -12.42 11.89
C LYS A 238 -4.41 -12.44 12.89
N THR A 239 -3.20 -12.77 12.44
CA THR A 239 -2.01 -12.90 13.28
C THR A 239 -1.09 -11.72 13.03
N LYS A 240 -0.73 -10.98 14.08
CA LYS A 240 0.34 -9.98 13.96
C LYS A 240 1.68 -10.70 13.84
N PRO A 241 2.59 -10.25 12.96
CA PRO A 241 3.93 -10.81 12.89
C PRO A 241 4.69 -10.56 14.21
N GLU A 242 5.19 -11.60 14.88
CA GLU A 242 5.99 -11.48 16.12
C GLU A 242 7.37 -10.86 15.85
N LEU A 243 7.55 -9.58 16.18
CA LEU A 243 8.81 -8.84 15.98
C LEU A 243 9.90 -9.37 16.91
N ASP A 244 11.15 -9.39 16.43
CA ASP A 244 12.28 -9.83 17.23
C ASP A 244 12.50 -8.84 18.40
N PRO A 245 12.29 -9.27 19.66
CA PRO A 245 12.45 -8.40 20.81
C PRO A 245 13.90 -7.95 21.01
N VAL A 246 14.90 -8.68 20.52
CA VAL A 246 16.32 -8.31 20.60
C VAL A 246 16.59 -7.10 19.72
N ILE A 247 16.05 -7.08 18.49
CA ILE A 247 16.21 -5.94 17.58
C ILE A 247 15.48 -4.72 18.14
N ILE A 248 14.27 -4.90 18.66
CA ILE A 248 13.52 -3.81 19.30
C ILE A 248 14.29 -3.26 20.50
N ALA A 249 14.88 -4.12 21.33
CA ALA A 249 15.64 -3.71 22.52
C ALA A 249 16.95 -2.97 22.18
N LYS A 250 17.52 -3.14 20.99
CA LYS A 250 18.69 -2.36 20.53
C LYS A 250 18.39 -0.87 20.36
N PHE A 251 17.12 -0.50 20.19
CA PHE A 251 16.69 0.87 19.98
C PHE A 251 15.75 1.28 21.11
N ASP A 252 16.28 1.96 22.13
CA ASP A 252 15.44 2.53 23.19
C ASP A 252 14.55 3.65 22.61
N PRO A 253 13.21 3.50 22.57
CA PRO A 253 12.32 4.51 22.01
C PRO A 253 12.38 5.86 22.75
N GLU A 254 12.76 5.83 24.03
CA GLU A 254 12.79 7.01 24.91
C GLU A 254 14.14 7.75 24.86
N THR A 255 15.26 7.04 24.69
CA THR A 255 16.61 7.63 24.75
C THR A 255 17.37 7.65 23.43
N ALA A 256 16.95 6.91 22.41
CA ALA A 256 17.63 6.93 21.12
C ALA A 256 17.41 8.28 20.40
N ASP A 257 18.52 8.98 20.16
CA ASP A 257 18.56 10.14 19.27
C ASP A 257 18.55 9.67 17.82
N PHE A 258 17.36 9.23 17.39
CA PHE A 258 17.10 8.82 16.02
C PHE A 258 17.35 9.94 14.99
N SER A 259 17.41 11.21 15.39
CA SER A 259 17.65 12.30 14.43
C SER A 259 19.06 12.23 13.81
N LYS A 260 20.01 11.58 14.49
CA LYS A 260 21.35 11.25 13.98
C LYS A 260 21.35 10.10 12.96
N TYR A 261 20.35 9.22 13.03
CA TYR A 261 20.26 8.01 12.22
C TYR A 261 19.11 8.01 11.21
N PHE A 262 18.21 8.99 11.27
CA PHE A 262 16.99 9.04 10.47
C PHE A 262 16.66 10.51 10.13
N PRO A 263 17.45 11.18 9.28
CA PRO A 263 17.23 12.58 9.00
C PRO A 263 15.92 12.77 8.23
N VAL A 264 15.00 13.58 8.78
CA VAL A 264 13.70 13.87 8.17
C VAL A 264 13.85 14.47 6.77
N LYS A 265 14.89 15.28 6.56
CA LYS A 265 15.19 15.88 5.25
C LYS A 265 15.52 14.80 4.22
N THR A 266 16.45 13.88 4.53
CA THR A 266 16.83 12.74 3.71
C THR A 266 15.64 11.87 3.37
N ALA A 267 14.84 11.47 4.37
CA ALA A 267 13.66 10.63 4.16
C ALA A 267 12.64 11.29 3.22
N LYS A 268 12.42 12.61 3.36
CA LYS A 268 11.55 13.36 2.47
C LYS A 268 12.13 13.44 1.06
N HIS A 269 13.40 13.79 0.91
CA HIS A 269 14.07 13.84 -0.40
C HIS A 269 14.01 12.48 -1.09
N PHE A 270 14.27 11.38 -0.37
CA PHE A 270 14.17 10.04 -0.91
C PHE A 270 12.76 9.73 -1.42
N LEU A 271 11.73 10.04 -0.62
CA LEU A 271 10.33 9.86 -1.01
C LEU A 271 9.96 10.72 -2.23
N ASP A 272 10.44 11.96 -2.30
CA ASP A 272 10.21 12.84 -3.45
C ASP A 272 10.92 12.29 -4.71
N SER A 273 12.15 11.80 -4.58
CA SER A 273 12.97 11.22 -5.65
C SER A 273 12.39 9.93 -6.23
N ILE A 274 11.80 9.04 -5.41
CA ILE A 274 11.13 7.83 -5.91
C ILE A 274 9.75 8.12 -6.55
N ASN A 275 9.12 9.26 -6.20
CA ASN A 275 7.82 9.66 -6.71
C ASN A 275 7.92 10.54 -7.98
N ALA A 276 9.05 11.19 -8.21
CA ALA A 276 9.37 11.87 -9.46
C ALA A 276 9.59 10.85 -10.60
N GLN A 277 9.11 11.18 -11.81
CA GLN A 277 9.05 10.34 -13.03
C GLN A 277 9.88 9.04 -13.04
N ALA A 278 9.19 7.90 -13.11
CA ALA A 278 9.68 6.53 -12.85
C ALA A 278 10.83 5.97 -13.73
N ASP A 279 11.31 6.74 -14.72
CA ASP A 279 12.23 6.27 -15.77
C ASP A 279 13.57 7.03 -15.82
N GLN A 280 13.75 8.07 -15.01
CA GLN A 280 14.99 8.86 -14.95
C GLN A 280 15.65 8.74 -13.59
N LEU A 281 16.99 8.86 -13.55
CA LEU A 281 17.70 8.98 -12.27
C LEU A 281 17.21 10.24 -11.52
N PRO A 282 17.12 10.20 -10.18
CA PRO A 282 16.85 11.39 -9.40
C PRO A 282 17.86 12.50 -9.70
N GLU A 283 17.39 13.75 -9.71
CA GLU A 283 18.23 14.93 -9.96
C GLU A 283 19.31 15.13 -8.87
N ASP A 284 19.03 14.64 -7.66
CA ASP A 284 19.90 14.67 -6.49
C ASP A 284 20.27 13.23 -6.13
N ALA A 285 21.44 12.78 -6.57
CA ALA A 285 21.93 11.42 -6.30
C ALA A 285 22.50 11.27 -4.88
N ASP A 286 22.94 12.38 -4.27
CA ASP A 286 23.50 12.46 -2.93
C ASP A 286 22.50 11.95 -1.87
N VAL A 287 21.19 12.02 -2.16
CA VAL A 287 20.15 11.43 -1.30
C VAL A 287 20.37 9.93 -1.05
N PHE A 288 20.93 9.20 -2.01
CA PHE A 288 21.19 7.79 -1.81
C PHE A 288 22.42 7.56 -0.93
N ASP A 289 23.38 8.47 -0.92
CA ASP A 289 24.52 8.42 0.00
C ASP A 289 24.06 8.62 1.42
N GLU A 290 23.25 9.64 1.65
CA GLU A 290 22.60 9.85 2.93
C GLU A 290 21.78 8.61 3.34
N VAL A 291 21.15 7.89 2.41
CA VAL A 291 20.44 6.64 2.69
C VAL A 291 21.39 5.47 3.03
N VAL A 292 22.54 5.35 2.38
CA VAL A 292 23.54 4.31 2.69
C VAL A 292 24.15 4.55 4.06
N GLU A 293 24.56 5.79 4.35
CA GLU A 293 25.09 6.19 5.66
C GLU A 293 24.06 5.93 6.77
N MET A 294 22.79 6.20 6.48
CA MET A 294 21.68 5.94 7.37
C MET A 294 21.56 4.43 7.66
N ILE A 295 21.66 3.55 6.65
CA ILE A 295 21.67 2.09 6.83
C ILE A 295 22.90 1.61 7.62
N GLU A 296 24.10 2.11 7.30
CA GLU A 296 25.32 1.80 8.05
C GLU A 296 25.18 2.21 9.53
N GLY A 297 24.60 3.39 9.78
CA GLY A 297 24.28 3.89 11.11
C GLY A 297 23.35 2.94 11.89
N TRP A 298 22.35 2.35 11.24
CA TRP A 298 21.43 1.41 11.89
C TRP A 298 22.06 0.06 12.22
N CYS A 299 22.93 -0.45 11.36
CA CYS A 299 23.57 -1.74 11.58
C CYS A 299 24.70 -1.65 12.63
N HIS A 300 25.28 -0.47 12.87
CA HIS A 300 26.45 -0.28 13.71
C HIS A 300 26.23 0.62 14.95
N VAL A 301 25.00 0.66 15.50
CA VAL A 301 24.58 1.51 16.63
C VAL A 301 25.54 1.49 17.83
N GLU A 302 26.22 0.37 18.10
CA GLU A 302 27.14 0.20 19.23
C GLU A 302 28.59 0.69 18.95
N ASN A 303 28.98 0.92 17.69
CA ASN A 303 30.39 1.07 17.27
C ASN A 303 30.64 2.27 16.31
N HIS A 304 30.08 3.44 16.58
CA HIS A 304 30.27 4.64 15.73
C HIS A 304 31.68 5.25 15.73
N THR A 305 32.60 4.76 16.56
CA THR A 305 33.91 5.40 16.77
C THR A 305 35.09 4.56 16.28
N GLY A 306 34.87 3.56 15.41
CA GLY A 306 35.93 2.69 14.91
C GLY A 306 35.63 2.07 13.56
N PHE A 307 35.49 2.89 12.51
CA PHE A 307 35.30 2.43 11.12
C PHE A 307 36.40 1.44 10.67
N ASP A 308 37.62 1.58 11.21
CA ASP A 308 38.74 0.66 10.96
C ASP A 308 38.47 -0.79 11.42
N ASN A 309 37.51 -0.99 12.33
CA ASN A 309 37.13 -2.30 12.84
C ASN A 309 35.92 -2.90 12.09
N TRP A 310 35.33 -2.18 11.15
CA TRP A 310 34.21 -2.70 10.37
C TRP A 310 34.72 -3.78 9.42
N SER A 311 33.93 -4.81 9.15
CA SER A 311 34.35 -5.87 8.23
C SER A 311 34.32 -5.41 6.78
N MET A 312 33.53 -4.37 6.49
CA MET A 312 33.33 -3.80 5.17
C MET A 312 32.91 -2.33 5.31
N LEU A 313 33.26 -1.51 4.32
CA LEU A 313 32.95 -0.08 4.29
C LEU A 313 32.39 0.29 2.93
N PHE A 314 31.31 1.07 2.89
CA PHE A 314 30.76 1.63 1.66
C PHE A 314 31.31 3.05 1.44
N ARG A 315 31.37 3.49 0.19
CA ARG A 315 31.67 4.89 -0.18
C ARG A 315 30.44 5.55 -0.78
N GLU A 316 30.56 6.86 -0.93
CA GLU A 316 29.70 7.71 -1.74
C GLU A 316 29.43 7.06 -3.12
N ILE A 317 28.20 7.23 -3.57
CA ILE A 317 27.63 6.67 -4.78
C ILE A 317 28.20 7.47 -5.92
N THR A 318 28.98 6.78 -6.75
CA THR A 318 29.46 7.36 -7.98
C THR A 318 28.34 7.29 -9.02
N VAL A 319 28.01 8.42 -9.66
CA VAL A 319 27.05 8.45 -10.78
C VAL A 319 27.79 8.43 -12.11
N GLY A 320 27.42 7.49 -12.99
CA GLY A 320 27.97 7.39 -14.34
C GLY A 320 27.00 7.96 -15.39
N CYS A 321 27.42 9.00 -16.09
CA CYS A 321 26.63 9.72 -17.09
C CYS A 321 27.05 9.38 -18.52
N TYR A 322 26.14 9.58 -19.47
CA TYR A 322 26.44 9.43 -20.90
C TYR A 322 27.13 10.68 -21.46
N ASN A 323 28.30 10.49 -22.09
CA ASN A 323 28.87 11.54 -22.92
C ASN A 323 28.18 11.64 -24.29
N SER A 324 28.42 12.74 -25.01
CA SER A 324 27.92 12.99 -26.37
C SER A 324 28.32 11.93 -27.42
N ARG A 325 29.21 10.99 -27.06
CA ARG A 325 29.65 9.84 -27.87
C ARG A 325 29.16 8.49 -27.33
N SER A 326 28.07 8.49 -26.55
CA SER A 326 27.37 7.32 -26.00
C SER A 326 28.21 6.36 -25.13
N LYS A 327 29.36 6.83 -24.62
CA LYS A 327 30.12 6.13 -23.57
C LYS A 327 29.62 6.58 -22.20
N ILE A 328 29.53 5.63 -21.28
CA ILE A 328 29.21 5.91 -19.87
C ILE A 328 30.53 6.20 -19.16
N GLU A 329 30.69 7.45 -18.73
CA GLU A 329 31.85 7.99 -18.02
C GLU A 329 31.37 8.47 -16.64
N PHE A 330 32.15 8.19 -15.59
CA PHE A 330 31.95 8.79 -14.27
C PHE A 330 32.98 9.89 -14.09
N ASP A 331 32.76 10.80 -13.15
CA ASP A 331 33.70 11.89 -12.86
C ASP A 331 34.99 11.31 -12.24
N GLU A 332 36.08 11.27 -13.03
CA GLU A 332 37.36 10.75 -12.57
C GLU A 332 38.05 11.69 -11.57
N GLU A 333 37.73 12.98 -11.57
CA GLU A 333 38.31 13.95 -10.62
C GLU A 333 37.69 13.75 -9.24
N GLU A 334 36.37 13.71 -9.16
CA GLU A 334 35.62 13.39 -7.94
C GLU A 334 36.04 12.03 -7.39
N PHE A 335 36.13 11.00 -8.25
CA PHE A 335 36.54 9.67 -7.79
C PHE A 335 37.99 9.64 -7.28
N GLN A 336 38.90 10.46 -7.81
CA GLN A 336 40.26 10.54 -7.27
C GLN A 336 40.28 11.06 -5.83
N GLU A 337 39.38 11.98 -5.47
CA GLU A 337 39.22 12.45 -4.10
C GLU A 337 38.71 11.33 -3.18
N VAL A 338 37.70 10.57 -3.63
CA VAL A 338 37.18 9.40 -2.90
C VAL A 338 38.29 8.37 -2.65
N LEU A 339 39.16 8.11 -3.63
CA LEU A 339 40.26 7.16 -3.52
C LEU A 339 41.28 7.50 -2.43
N LEU A 340 41.48 8.78 -2.10
CA LEU A 340 42.41 9.20 -1.04
C LEU A 340 41.99 8.67 0.34
N SER A 341 40.70 8.46 0.55
CA SER A 341 40.14 7.94 1.80
C SER A 341 39.82 6.44 1.74
N ALA A 342 39.85 5.83 0.55
CA ALA A 342 39.36 4.48 0.29
C ALA A 342 40.48 3.42 0.30
N ASP A 343 40.90 2.98 1.49
CA ASP A 343 41.81 1.82 1.64
C ASP A 343 41.40 0.81 2.73
N HIS A 344 40.11 0.49 2.77
CA HIS A 344 39.58 -0.49 3.70
C HIS A 344 39.90 -1.93 3.29
N ARG A 345 39.87 -2.89 4.23
CA ARG A 345 40.11 -4.32 3.94
C ARG A 345 39.12 -4.87 2.90
N SER A 346 37.86 -4.50 3.04
CA SER A 346 36.80 -4.78 2.09
C SER A 346 36.10 -3.46 1.81
N GLN A 347 36.37 -2.87 0.66
CA GLN A 347 35.86 -1.56 0.26
C GLN A 347 34.80 -1.74 -0.82
N VAL A 348 33.60 -1.19 -0.63
CA VAL A 348 32.53 -1.22 -1.64
C VAL A 348 32.34 0.15 -2.28
N PHE A 349 32.29 0.17 -3.60
CA PHE A 349 31.97 1.31 -4.44
C PHE A 349 30.59 1.09 -5.07
N PRO A 350 29.57 1.80 -4.61
CA PRO A 350 28.28 1.79 -5.26
C PRO A 350 28.31 2.70 -6.50
N LEU A 351 27.81 2.22 -7.63
CA LEU A 351 27.81 2.95 -8.90
C LEU A 351 26.44 2.85 -9.56
N VAL A 352 25.83 3.99 -9.87
CA VAL A 352 24.52 4.03 -10.54
C VAL A 352 24.66 4.65 -11.92
N LEU A 353 24.16 3.97 -12.96
CA LEU A 353 24.27 4.43 -14.34
C LEU A 353 22.92 4.96 -14.85
N GLU A 354 22.96 6.04 -15.64
CA GLU A 354 21.78 6.63 -16.30
C GLU A 354 20.96 5.64 -17.14
N ASN A 355 21.56 4.53 -17.54
CA ASN A 355 20.90 3.49 -18.34
C ASN A 355 20.01 2.53 -17.54
N GLY A 356 19.82 2.82 -16.26
CA GLY A 356 19.02 2.03 -15.32
C GLY A 356 19.71 0.72 -14.89
N SER A 357 21.03 0.73 -14.80
CA SER A 357 21.80 -0.35 -14.20
C SER A 357 22.59 0.20 -13.00
N SER A 358 22.56 -0.51 -11.89
CA SER A 358 23.37 -0.19 -10.71
C SER A 358 24.40 -1.29 -10.48
N TYR A 359 25.54 -0.93 -9.91
CA TYR A 359 26.67 -1.81 -9.66
C TYR A 359 27.11 -1.66 -8.22
N LEU A 360 27.43 -2.79 -7.59
CA LEU A 360 28.17 -2.82 -6.35
C LEU A 360 29.52 -3.46 -6.65
N ILE A 361 30.58 -2.66 -6.54
CA ILE A 361 31.95 -3.08 -6.84
C ILE A 361 32.70 -3.18 -5.52
N ASN A 362 32.96 -4.40 -5.07
CA ASN A 362 33.74 -4.66 -3.88
C ASN A 362 35.20 -4.97 -4.23
N ALA A 363 36.10 -4.26 -3.56
CA ALA A 363 37.53 -4.41 -3.57
C ALA A 363 37.95 -5.08 -2.25
N ASP A 364 38.19 -6.40 -2.30
CA ASP A 364 38.69 -7.17 -1.16
C ASP A 364 40.21 -7.31 -1.29
N ARG A 365 40.93 -6.70 -0.34
CA ARG A 365 42.38 -6.63 -0.38
C ARG A 365 43.05 -7.68 0.50
N THR A 366 44.13 -8.19 -0.03
CA THR A 366 45.26 -8.77 0.71
C THR A 366 46.49 -7.89 0.44
N GLU A 367 47.58 -8.02 1.20
CA GLU A 367 48.75 -7.10 1.20
C GLU A 367 49.04 -6.47 -0.18
N ASP A 368 49.42 -7.29 -1.17
CA ASP A 368 49.79 -6.84 -2.51
C ASP A 368 48.73 -7.12 -3.59
N GLN A 369 47.65 -7.82 -3.24
CA GLN A 369 46.72 -8.40 -4.21
C GLN A 369 45.29 -7.93 -3.97
N LEU A 370 44.59 -7.65 -5.07
CA LEU A 370 43.19 -7.25 -5.07
C LEU A 370 42.32 -8.33 -5.71
N VAL A 371 41.28 -8.74 -4.98
CA VAL A 371 40.15 -9.49 -5.52
C VAL A 371 38.99 -8.53 -5.68
N VAL A 372 38.47 -8.44 -6.90
CA VAL A 372 37.33 -7.56 -7.21
C VAL A 372 36.08 -8.41 -7.38
N ASN A 373 35.00 -8.03 -6.72
CA ASN A 373 33.68 -8.63 -6.86
C ASN A 373 32.73 -7.59 -7.45
N VAL A 374 32.10 -7.89 -8.58
CA VAL A 374 31.18 -6.96 -9.27
C VAL A 374 29.80 -7.58 -9.36
N LEU A 375 28.82 -6.94 -8.73
CA LEU A 375 27.41 -7.29 -8.85
C LEU A 375 26.68 -6.23 -9.68
N GLU A 376 26.13 -6.62 -10.83
CA GLU A 376 25.21 -5.78 -11.61
C GLU A 376 23.76 -6.03 -11.18
N ILE A 377 23.01 -4.96 -10.94
CA ILE A 377 21.56 -4.98 -10.70
C ILE A 377 20.90 -4.22 -11.85
N SER A 378 20.16 -4.91 -12.71
CA SER A 378 19.52 -4.27 -13.88
C SER A 378 18.32 -5.06 -14.43
N PHE A 379 17.57 -4.43 -15.34
CA PHE A 379 16.46 -5.10 -16.06
C PHE A 379 16.93 -6.12 -17.11
N LYS A 380 18.19 -6.01 -17.56
CA LYS A 380 18.66 -6.74 -18.74
C LYS A 380 18.92 -8.19 -18.36
N SER A 381 18.48 -9.16 -19.16
CA SER A 381 18.77 -10.59 -18.95
C SER A 381 20.13 -11.07 -19.52
N ARG A 382 21.05 -10.13 -19.80
CA ARG A 382 22.38 -10.48 -20.36
C ARG A 382 23.22 -11.26 -19.37
N GLY A 383 24.10 -12.15 -19.86
CA GLY A 383 24.94 -12.99 -19.02
C GLY A 383 26.06 -12.24 -18.27
N ALA A 384 26.57 -12.83 -17.18
CA ALA A 384 27.56 -12.23 -16.28
C ALA A 384 28.86 -11.75 -16.96
N LYS A 385 29.21 -12.29 -18.14
CA LYS A 385 30.38 -11.84 -18.93
C LYS A 385 30.26 -10.39 -19.40
N ASP A 386 29.05 -9.83 -19.41
CA ASP A 386 28.79 -8.47 -19.88
C ASP A 386 28.85 -7.42 -18.76
N VAL A 387 28.96 -7.85 -17.50
CA VAL A 387 28.94 -7.00 -16.29
C VAL A 387 30.08 -5.98 -16.28
N CYS A 388 31.29 -6.37 -16.69
CA CYS A 388 32.44 -5.45 -16.80
C CYS A 388 32.60 -4.82 -18.19
N ARG A 389 31.61 -4.88 -19.08
CA ARG A 389 31.69 -4.15 -20.37
C ARG A 389 31.65 -2.62 -20.22
N PRO A 390 30.86 -2.03 -19.28
CA PRO A 390 30.85 -0.58 -19.11
C PRO A 390 32.26 -0.04 -18.87
N PHE A 391 32.57 1.09 -19.51
CA PHE A 391 33.86 1.75 -19.33
C PHE A 391 34.03 2.18 -17.87
N ALA A 392 33.00 2.78 -17.28
CA ALA A 392 32.95 3.17 -15.88
C ALA A 392 33.41 2.06 -14.90
N VAL A 393 32.83 0.86 -14.99
CA VAL A 393 33.20 -0.26 -14.08
C VAL A 393 34.68 -0.63 -14.22
N ARG A 394 35.19 -0.77 -15.45
CA ARG A 394 36.61 -1.12 -15.68
C ARG A 394 37.54 -0.05 -15.18
N ARG A 395 37.22 1.20 -15.50
CA ARG A 395 38.03 2.36 -15.19
C ARG A 395 38.12 2.60 -13.69
N LEU A 396 37.03 2.39 -12.95
CA LEU A 396 37.00 2.43 -11.49
C LEU A 396 37.96 1.40 -10.88
N ILE A 397 37.89 0.14 -11.34
CA ILE A 397 38.77 -0.94 -10.88
C ILE A 397 40.26 -0.62 -11.16
N GLU A 398 40.55 -0.11 -12.35
CA GLU A 398 41.90 0.31 -12.75
C GLU A 398 42.43 1.43 -11.87
N MET A 399 41.63 2.49 -11.66
CA MET A 399 42.03 3.64 -10.85
C MET A 399 42.28 3.23 -9.39
N TYR A 400 41.40 2.42 -8.80
CA TYR A 400 41.56 1.94 -7.42
C TYR A 400 42.81 1.08 -7.25
N GLY A 401 43.01 0.10 -8.15
CA GLY A 401 44.19 -0.79 -8.11
C GLY A 401 45.49 -0.01 -8.31
N TRP A 402 45.51 0.95 -9.24
CA TRP A 402 46.67 1.79 -9.52
C TRP A 402 47.01 2.71 -8.33
N HIS A 403 46.02 3.42 -7.79
CA HIS A 403 46.20 4.34 -6.67
C HIS A 403 46.84 3.64 -5.46
N ASN A 404 46.34 2.44 -5.13
CA ASN A 404 46.81 1.66 -4.00
C ASN A 404 47.99 0.71 -4.32
N ARG A 405 48.55 0.77 -5.55
CA ARG A 405 49.66 -0.07 -6.03
C ARG A 405 49.41 -1.58 -5.88
N ARG A 406 48.19 -2.04 -6.16
CA ARG A 406 47.80 -3.45 -6.03
C ARG A 406 47.58 -4.11 -7.39
N LEU A 407 47.97 -5.38 -7.48
CA LEU A 407 47.68 -6.20 -8.65
C LEU A 407 46.28 -6.81 -8.54
N VAL A 408 45.44 -6.59 -9.56
CA VAL A 408 44.13 -7.25 -9.65
C VAL A 408 44.34 -8.71 -10.05
N ASN A 409 44.17 -9.61 -9.09
CA ASN A 409 44.40 -11.04 -9.29
C ASN A 409 43.18 -11.76 -9.85
N LYS A 410 41.98 -11.35 -9.43
CA LYS A 410 40.74 -12.01 -9.80
C LYS A 410 39.59 -11.00 -9.83
N ILE A 411 38.72 -11.14 -10.83
CA ILE A 411 37.46 -10.42 -10.92
C ILE A 411 36.34 -11.46 -10.92
N ASN A 412 35.56 -11.52 -9.84
CA ASN A 412 34.32 -12.28 -9.76
C ASN A 412 33.17 -11.39 -10.19
N MET A 413 32.24 -11.92 -10.98
CA MET A 413 31.12 -11.15 -11.52
C MET A 413 29.84 -11.97 -11.41
N ASP A 414 28.77 -11.33 -10.96
CA ASP A 414 27.42 -11.89 -11.08
C ASP A 414 26.43 -10.77 -11.38
N LYS A 415 25.21 -11.18 -11.63
CA LYS A 415 24.13 -10.30 -12.00
C LYS A 415 22.83 -10.70 -11.32
N TYR A 416 22.14 -9.68 -10.82
CA TYR A 416 20.76 -9.76 -10.42
C TYR A 416 19.86 -9.10 -11.47
N SER A 417 19.02 -9.90 -12.11
CA SER A 417 18.00 -9.42 -13.04
C SER A 417 16.72 -9.13 -12.29
N VAL A 418 16.37 -7.85 -12.18
CA VAL A 418 15.17 -7.40 -11.49
C VAL A 418 13.92 -7.66 -12.33
N GLN A 419 12.83 -8.13 -11.70
CA GLN A 419 11.55 -8.26 -12.38
C GLN A 419 10.83 -6.90 -12.44
N GLY A 420 10.75 -6.32 -13.63
CA GLY A 420 10.11 -5.03 -13.85
C GLY A 420 10.79 -4.24 -14.96
N SER A 421 10.29 -3.03 -15.25
CA SER A 421 10.85 -2.16 -16.29
C SER A 421 11.16 -0.73 -15.80
N LYS A 422 10.91 -0.44 -14.52
CA LYS A 422 11.05 0.90 -13.93
C LYS A 422 12.29 1.00 -13.07
N LEU A 423 12.99 2.14 -13.15
CA LEU A 423 14.23 2.41 -12.40
C LEU A 423 14.10 2.13 -10.91
N TYR A 424 12.94 2.46 -10.35
CA TYR A 424 12.56 2.17 -8.98
C TYR A 424 12.83 0.72 -8.54
N HIS A 425 12.58 -0.28 -9.39
CA HIS A 425 12.83 -1.67 -9.01
C HIS A 425 14.34 -1.98 -8.92
N VAL A 426 15.16 -1.38 -9.78
CA VAL A 426 16.62 -1.50 -9.72
C VAL A 426 17.17 -0.83 -8.47
N LEU A 427 16.68 0.37 -8.15
CA LEU A 427 17.06 1.09 -6.92
C LEU A 427 16.62 0.34 -5.65
N SER A 428 15.41 -0.25 -5.65
CA SER A 428 14.93 -1.08 -4.55
C SER A 428 15.83 -2.31 -4.34
N GLY A 429 16.20 -2.99 -5.42
CA GLY A 429 17.16 -4.09 -5.36
C GLY A 429 18.52 -3.64 -4.85
N PHE A 430 19.00 -2.49 -5.34
CA PHE A 430 20.28 -1.89 -4.92
C PHE A 430 20.33 -1.63 -3.41
N ILE A 431 19.32 -0.96 -2.85
CA ILE A 431 19.20 -0.69 -1.41
C ILE A 431 19.10 -2.00 -0.62
N TYR A 432 18.35 -2.99 -1.10
CA TYR A 432 18.25 -4.31 -0.48
C TYR A 432 19.62 -4.98 -0.35
N PHE A 433 20.40 -5.04 -1.44
CA PHE A 433 21.73 -5.67 -1.42
C PHE A 433 22.69 -4.94 -0.49
N ILE A 434 22.67 -3.60 -0.49
CA ILE A 434 23.48 -2.80 0.43
C ILE A 434 23.13 -3.15 1.89
N HIS A 435 21.85 -3.12 2.25
CA HIS A 435 21.40 -3.43 3.61
C HIS A 435 21.79 -4.87 4.01
N TYR A 436 21.60 -5.85 3.11
CA TYR A 436 22.02 -7.22 3.36
C TYR A 436 23.53 -7.33 3.62
N PHE A 437 24.37 -6.74 2.78
CA PHE A 437 25.83 -6.84 2.91
C PHE A 437 26.36 -6.13 4.15
N ILE A 438 25.80 -4.97 4.50
CA ILE A 438 26.14 -4.26 5.75
C ILE A 438 25.75 -5.12 6.96
N TYR A 439 24.51 -5.62 7.00
CA TYR A 439 24.01 -6.40 8.13
C TYR A 439 24.83 -7.68 8.39
N HIS A 440 25.18 -8.41 7.33
CA HIS A 440 25.99 -9.63 7.43
C HIS A 440 27.50 -9.38 7.50
N GLY A 441 27.93 -8.13 7.28
CA GLY A 441 29.34 -7.76 7.27
C GLY A 441 30.18 -8.49 6.21
N LYS A 442 29.56 -8.97 5.12
CA LYS A 442 30.22 -9.76 4.06
C LYS A 442 29.64 -9.44 2.69
N PHE A 443 30.51 -9.23 1.70
CA PHE A 443 30.11 -9.14 0.30
C PHE A 443 30.07 -10.53 -0.35
N ASP A 444 28.89 -10.99 -0.74
CA ASP A 444 28.72 -12.23 -1.49
C ASP A 444 28.15 -11.95 -2.88
N VAL A 445 29.03 -11.96 -3.88
CA VAL A 445 28.66 -11.64 -5.27
C VAL A 445 27.66 -12.64 -5.85
N HIS A 446 27.61 -13.87 -5.33
CA HIS A 446 26.73 -14.93 -5.83
C HIS A 446 25.40 -15.00 -5.08
N PHE A 447 25.18 -14.12 -4.11
CA PHE A 447 23.92 -14.04 -3.39
C PHE A 447 22.76 -13.68 -4.33
N LYS A 448 21.69 -14.48 -4.27
CA LYS A 448 20.50 -14.33 -5.11
C LYS A 448 19.25 -14.33 -4.24
N PRO A 449 18.79 -13.16 -3.79
CA PRO A 449 17.56 -13.06 -3.00
C PRO A 449 16.33 -13.39 -3.84
N ASP A 450 15.28 -13.84 -3.16
CA ASP A 450 13.96 -13.97 -3.76
C ASP A 450 13.42 -12.56 -4.10
N GLN A 451 12.82 -12.39 -5.27
CA GLN A 451 12.21 -11.12 -5.66
C GLN A 451 11.16 -10.67 -4.63
N MET A 452 10.44 -11.62 -4.03
CA MET A 452 9.45 -11.32 -2.99
C MET A 452 10.04 -10.71 -1.72
N ASP A 453 11.28 -11.08 -1.37
CA ASP A 453 11.97 -10.51 -0.21
C ASP A 453 12.39 -9.06 -0.51
N ILE A 454 12.87 -8.78 -1.72
CA ILE A 454 13.17 -7.41 -2.18
C ILE A 454 11.92 -6.55 -2.19
N ASP A 455 10.81 -7.05 -2.73
CA ASP A 455 9.57 -6.29 -2.82
C ASP A 455 9.04 -5.96 -1.42
N SER A 456 9.05 -6.94 -0.51
CA SER A 456 8.59 -6.78 0.88
C SER A 456 9.50 -5.82 1.65
N HIS A 457 10.82 -5.94 1.48
CA HIS A 457 11.79 -5.02 2.05
C HIS A 457 11.57 -3.59 1.55
N SER A 458 11.42 -3.38 0.24
CA SER A 458 11.22 -2.05 -0.34
C SER A 458 9.92 -1.39 0.16
N ILE A 459 8.83 -2.16 0.27
CA ILE A 459 7.57 -1.68 0.84
C ILE A 459 7.76 -1.21 2.29
N VAL A 460 8.42 -2.02 3.13
CA VAL A 460 8.66 -1.67 4.53
C VAL A 460 9.63 -0.49 4.64
N PHE A 461 10.62 -0.41 3.76
CA PHE A 461 11.60 0.67 3.74
C PHE A 461 10.92 2.01 3.40
N GLN A 462 10.05 2.04 2.38
CA GLN A 462 9.23 3.21 2.08
C GLN A 462 8.29 3.61 3.22
N SER A 463 7.64 2.65 3.87
CA SER A 463 6.84 2.93 5.07
C SER A 463 7.67 3.61 6.15
N MET A 464 8.84 3.05 6.43
CA MET A 464 9.75 3.59 7.42
C MET A 464 10.10 5.04 7.09
N MET A 465 10.37 5.36 5.82
CA MET A 465 10.59 6.74 5.36
C MET A 465 9.40 7.66 5.65
N HIS A 466 8.17 7.23 5.37
CA HIS A 466 6.98 8.00 5.71
C HIS A 466 6.84 8.23 7.21
N LYS A 467 7.16 7.22 8.04
CA LYS A 467 7.11 7.32 9.50
C LYS A 467 8.20 8.24 10.06
N ILE A 468 9.40 8.24 9.48
CA ILE A 468 10.46 9.20 9.80
C ILE A 468 9.95 10.62 9.53
N VAL A 469 9.34 10.88 8.36
CA VAL A 469 8.77 12.18 8.02
C VAL A 469 7.65 12.59 8.98
N ALA A 470 6.80 11.64 9.39
CA ALA A 470 5.75 11.85 10.38
C ALA A 470 6.27 11.96 11.82
N LYS A 471 7.57 11.72 12.07
CA LYS A 471 8.21 11.65 13.38
C LYS A 471 7.60 10.56 14.30
N ASP A 472 7.13 9.47 13.70
CA ASP A 472 6.59 8.30 14.40
C ASP A 472 7.70 7.33 14.80
N LYS A 473 8.38 7.63 15.91
CA LYS A 473 9.53 6.82 16.38
C LYS A 473 9.19 5.34 16.63
N PRO A 474 8.12 4.99 17.36
CA PRO A 474 7.79 3.58 17.59
C PRO A 474 7.55 2.83 16.28
N GLY A 475 6.87 3.46 15.32
CA GLY A 475 6.62 2.87 14.02
C GLY A 475 7.88 2.67 13.18
N VAL A 476 8.90 3.51 13.33
CA VAL A 476 10.21 3.36 12.65
C VAL A 476 10.97 2.15 13.19
N ILE A 477 11.03 1.97 14.51
CA ILE A 477 11.69 0.82 15.14
C ILE A 477 11.01 -0.49 14.71
N GLU A 478 9.67 -0.48 14.68
CA GLU A 478 8.89 -1.61 14.18
C GLU A 478 9.24 -1.94 12.72
N ASP A 479 9.32 -0.94 11.83
CA ASP A 479 9.66 -1.17 10.43
C ASP A 479 11.10 -1.64 10.25
N TYR A 480 12.05 -1.12 11.04
CA TYR A 480 13.42 -1.60 11.02
C TYR A 480 13.50 -3.08 11.42
N ALA A 481 12.85 -3.48 12.51
CA ALA A 481 12.79 -4.88 12.92
C ALA A 481 12.15 -5.79 11.85
N ARG A 482 11.20 -5.27 11.08
CA ARG A 482 10.61 -5.98 9.94
C ARG A 482 11.58 -6.09 8.76
N LEU A 483 12.35 -5.04 8.46
CA LEU A 483 13.36 -5.06 7.37
C LEU A 483 14.38 -6.16 7.57
N ILE A 484 14.87 -6.32 8.81
CA ILE A 484 15.88 -7.33 9.14
C ILE A 484 15.43 -8.75 8.76
N ARG A 485 14.16 -9.09 8.99
CA ARG A 485 13.62 -10.41 8.62
C ARG A 485 13.74 -10.76 7.14
N TYR A 486 13.72 -9.75 6.26
CA TYR A 486 13.83 -9.97 4.82
C TYR A 486 15.29 -10.11 4.36
N ILE A 487 16.26 -9.75 5.20
CA ILE A 487 17.69 -9.85 4.89
C ILE A 487 18.43 -10.91 5.72
N GLU A 488 17.81 -11.51 6.74
CA GLU A 488 18.37 -12.64 7.52
C GLU A 488 18.39 -14.00 6.80
N VAL A 489 18.04 -14.02 5.51
CA VAL A 489 17.74 -15.22 4.70
C VAL A 489 18.91 -16.19 4.56
#